data_AF-A0A1G0I2L2-F1
#
_entry.id   AF-A0A1G0I2L2-F1
#
_cell.length_a   1.000
_cell.length_b   1.000
_cell.length_c   1.000
_cell.angle_alpha   90.00
_cell.angle_beta   90.00
_cell.angle_gamma   90.00
#
_symmetry.space_group_name_H-M   'P 1'
#
loop_
_entity.id
_entity.type
_entity.pdbx_description
1 polymer ?
#
loop_
_entity_poly.entity_id
_entity_poly.type
_entity_poly.pdbx_seq_one_letter_code
_entity_poly.pdbx_strand_id
1 'polypeptide(L)'
;MRQLLSILLLLSAATPLSATDLQMVKARPGIHRSGHDQQMAMLAPSLRDWVSVRSRALVDSGEEPDAAAIARDVNARLAGQDFSTADVEALVQLVMMESARQADADLRDMMEQMRATNQRKAEMRDMAAAQRGQSGAVSDQARAEFAERKALPNCAEPPCLPQVPIVKAQVGIVQPQVAIVQPQLATRKPVERQPPADVDSQSEQGEMASMRLQMNLDRRAKFIETLSNLMKKQSDTASTITSNLK
;
A
#
# COMPACT_ATOMS: atom_id res chain seq x y z
N MET A 1 -25.25 -42.03 12.84
CA MET A 1 -24.89 -40.75 12.17
C MET A 1 -24.40 -39.65 13.13
N ARG A 2 -23.65 -39.98 14.20
CA ARG A 2 -23.04 -38.97 15.10
C ARG A 2 -21.51 -39.08 15.24
N GLN A 3 -20.88 -40.06 14.60
CA GLN A 3 -19.42 -40.24 14.65
C GLN A 3 -18.67 -39.75 13.40
N LEU A 4 -19.37 -39.32 12.35
CA LEU A 4 -18.72 -38.79 11.14
C LEU A 4 -18.46 -37.27 11.19
N LEU A 5 -18.97 -36.55 12.20
CA LEU A 5 -18.75 -35.10 12.34
C LEU A 5 -17.48 -34.73 13.12
N SER A 6 -16.87 -35.65 13.86
CA SER A 6 -15.65 -35.36 14.65
C SER A 6 -14.36 -35.41 13.84
N ILE A 7 -14.36 -36.02 12.64
CA ILE A 7 -13.17 -36.09 11.78
C ILE A 7 -13.00 -34.81 10.94
N LEU A 8 -14.07 -34.04 10.72
CA LEU A 8 -13.97 -32.79 9.95
C LEU A 8 -13.47 -31.58 10.77
N LEU A 9 -13.35 -31.70 12.10
CA LEU A 9 -13.01 -30.58 13.00
C LEU A 9 -11.55 -30.58 13.48
N LEU A 10 -10.77 -31.59 13.11
CA LEU A 10 -9.34 -31.70 13.48
C LEU A 10 -8.38 -31.28 12.35
N LEU A 11 -8.90 -30.77 11.23
CA LEU A 11 -8.10 -30.28 10.10
C LEU A 11 -8.04 -28.74 10.04
N SER A 12 -8.03 -28.09 11.21
CA SER A 12 -7.81 -26.63 11.35
C SER A 12 -6.67 -26.35 12.33
N ALA A 13 -5.57 -27.10 12.20
CA ALA A 13 -4.29 -26.70 12.76
C ALA A 13 -3.57 -25.88 11.70
N ALA A 14 -3.63 -24.56 11.86
CA ALA A 14 -2.86 -23.61 11.09
C ALA A 14 -1.38 -23.99 11.13
N THR A 15 -0.86 -24.52 10.02
CA THR A 15 0.57 -24.55 9.78
C THR A 15 1.00 -23.09 9.57
N PRO A 16 1.91 -22.54 10.39
CA PRO A 16 2.57 -21.31 10.02
C PRO A 16 3.34 -21.61 8.74
N LEU A 17 2.88 -21.04 7.62
CA LEU A 17 3.65 -20.96 6.38
C LEU A 17 4.97 -20.26 6.73
N SER A 18 5.99 -21.06 6.98
CA SER A 18 7.35 -20.62 7.20
C SER A 18 7.80 -19.90 5.94
N ALA A 19 8.11 -18.62 6.10
CA ALA A 19 8.52 -17.69 5.05
C ALA A 19 9.93 -17.97 4.48
N THR A 20 10.36 -19.24 4.44
CA THR A 20 11.78 -19.61 4.25
C THR A 20 12.09 -20.42 3.00
N ASP A 21 11.16 -20.57 2.03
CA ASP A 21 11.51 -21.30 0.80
C ASP A 21 10.87 -20.78 -0.48
N LEU A 22 10.61 -19.48 -0.56
CA LEU A 22 10.70 -18.78 -1.84
C LEU A 22 12.19 -18.53 -2.12
N GLN A 23 12.91 -19.61 -2.44
CA GLN A 23 14.16 -19.44 -3.15
C GLN A 23 13.83 -18.65 -4.40
N MET A 24 14.29 -17.39 -4.38
CA MET A 24 14.57 -16.57 -5.53
C MET A 24 15.01 -17.46 -6.68
N VAL A 25 14.07 -17.77 -7.56
CA VAL A 25 14.39 -17.87 -8.98
C VAL A 25 14.96 -16.49 -9.28
N LYS A 26 16.28 -16.39 -9.20
CA LYS A 26 17.07 -15.25 -9.64
C LYS A 26 16.84 -15.21 -11.15
N ALA A 27 15.68 -14.70 -11.54
CA ALA A 27 15.28 -14.53 -12.91
C ALA A 27 16.42 -13.77 -13.56
N ARG A 28 17.18 -14.45 -14.44
CA ARG A 28 18.33 -13.86 -15.13
C ARG A 28 17.82 -12.57 -15.79
N PRO A 29 18.18 -11.39 -15.26
CA PRO A 29 17.76 -10.14 -15.88
C PRO A 29 18.71 -9.95 -17.06
N GLY A 30 18.32 -10.33 -18.26
CA GLY A 30 19.27 -10.16 -19.36
C GLY A 30 18.80 -10.32 -20.79
N ILE A 31 17.87 -11.23 -21.12
CA ILE A 31 17.85 -11.72 -22.51
C ILE A 31 16.66 -11.24 -23.35
N HIS A 32 15.54 -10.77 -22.77
CA HIS A 32 14.35 -10.39 -23.56
C HIS A 32 14.10 -8.88 -23.73
N ARG A 33 14.95 -7.99 -23.20
CA ARG A 33 14.77 -6.54 -23.38
C ARG A 33 15.26 -6.00 -24.73
N SER A 34 16.00 -6.77 -25.53
CA SER A 34 16.67 -6.22 -26.72
C SER A 34 15.74 -5.96 -27.91
N GLY A 35 14.69 -6.76 -28.12
CA GLY A 35 13.89 -6.69 -29.36
C GLY A 35 13.18 -5.35 -29.54
N HIS A 36 12.36 -4.96 -28.56
CA HIS A 36 11.60 -3.70 -28.60
C HIS A 36 12.52 -2.47 -28.65
N ASP A 37 13.55 -2.45 -27.80
CA ASP A 37 14.47 -1.30 -27.72
C ASP A 37 15.28 -1.16 -29.02
N GLN A 38 15.62 -2.28 -29.67
CA GLN A 38 16.23 -2.30 -30.99
C GLN A 38 15.26 -1.81 -32.08
N GLN A 39 14.00 -2.26 -32.07
CA GLN A 39 12.96 -1.79 -33.00
C GLN A 39 12.72 -0.29 -32.86
N MET A 40 12.60 0.22 -31.63
CA MET A 40 12.49 1.65 -31.35
C MET A 40 13.72 2.40 -31.84
N ALA A 41 14.94 1.86 -31.63
CA ALA A 41 16.17 2.50 -32.08
C ALA A 41 16.27 2.66 -33.61
N MET A 42 15.59 1.80 -34.38
CA MET A 42 15.53 1.88 -35.85
C MET A 42 14.55 2.94 -36.35
N LEU A 43 13.60 3.39 -35.52
CA LEU A 43 12.62 4.39 -35.92
C LEU A 43 13.21 5.81 -35.94
N ALA A 44 12.69 6.64 -36.85
CA ALA A 44 12.95 8.07 -36.83
C ALA A 44 12.56 8.67 -35.45
N PRO A 45 13.31 9.67 -34.92
CA PRO A 45 13.03 10.26 -33.61
C PRO A 45 11.58 10.76 -33.45
N SER A 46 11.04 11.43 -34.46
CA SER A 46 9.66 11.93 -34.44
C SER A 46 8.60 10.83 -34.34
N LEU A 47 8.87 9.66 -34.93
CA LEU A 47 7.97 8.52 -34.88
C LEU A 47 8.04 7.82 -33.52
N ARG A 48 9.23 7.72 -32.92
CA ARG A 48 9.38 7.24 -31.54
C ARG A 48 8.60 8.10 -30.55
N ASP A 49 8.76 9.42 -30.62
CA ASP A 49 8.06 10.33 -29.72
C ASP A 49 6.54 10.19 -29.86
N TRP A 50 6.06 10.04 -31.10
CA TRP A 50 4.66 9.78 -31.38
C TRP A 50 4.19 8.44 -30.79
N VAL A 51 4.96 7.35 -30.97
CA VAL A 51 4.64 6.04 -30.40
C VAL A 51 4.51 6.14 -28.88
N SER A 52 5.46 6.79 -28.21
CA SER A 52 5.45 6.97 -26.74
C SER A 52 4.29 7.84 -26.24
N VAL A 53 3.95 8.91 -26.97
CA VAL A 53 2.78 9.75 -26.61
C VAL A 53 1.49 8.98 -26.82
N ARG A 54 1.37 8.26 -27.95
CA ARG A 54 0.16 7.50 -28.27
C ARG A 54 -0.04 6.32 -27.32
N SER A 55 1.02 5.61 -26.98
CA SER A 55 0.95 4.50 -26.03
C SER A 55 0.47 4.99 -24.66
N ARG A 56 0.99 6.14 -24.21
CA ARG A 56 0.60 6.73 -22.93
C ARG A 56 -0.87 7.12 -22.91
N ALA A 57 -1.35 7.74 -23.99
CA ALA A 57 -2.75 8.09 -24.13
C ALA A 57 -3.69 6.87 -24.08
N LEU A 58 -3.26 5.72 -24.62
CA LEU A 58 -4.02 4.46 -24.53
C LEU A 58 -4.06 3.90 -23.10
N VAL A 59 -2.95 3.99 -22.37
CA VAL A 59 -2.91 3.56 -20.97
C VAL A 59 -3.77 4.46 -20.09
N ASP A 60 -3.67 5.78 -20.27
CA ASP A 60 -4.38 6.79 -19.49
C ASP A 60 -5.90 6.75 -19.74
N SER A 61 -6.34 6.48 -20.97
CA SER A 61 -7.77 6.37 -21.28
C SER A 61 -8.42 5.17 -20.59
N GLY A 62 -7.64 4.11 -20.33
CA GLY A 62 -8.15 2.84 -19.82
C GLY A 62 -9.10 2.13 -20.78
N GLU A 63 -9.16 2.57 -22.04
CA GLU A 63 -9.94 1.97 -23.11
C GLU A 63 -9.20 0.74 -23.66
N GLU A 64 -9.95 -0.24 -24.14
CA GLU A 64 -9.34 -1.42 -24.76
C GLU A 64 -8.66 -1.02 -26.08
N PRO A 65 -7.40 -1.41 -26.31
CA PRO A 65 -6.66 -0.97 -27.48
C PRO A 65 -7.28 -1.55 -28.76
N ASP A 66 -7.93 -0.69 -29.56
CA ASP A 66 -8.41 -1.06 -30.90
C ASP A 66 -7.28 -0.92 -31.92
N ALA A 67 -6.74 -2.05 -32.37
CA ALA A 67 -5.71 -2.11 -33.40
C ALA A 67 -6.14 -1.39 -34.70
N ALA A 68 -7.42 -1.40 -35.06
CA ALA A 68 -7.93 -0.73 -36.24
C ALA A 68 -7.96 0.80 -36.08
N ALA A 69 -8.31 1.31 -34.88
CA ALA A 69 -8.17 2.72 -34.56
C ALA A 69 -6.71 3.18 -34.59
N ILE A 70 -5.79 2.40 -33.99
CA ILE A 70 -4.36 2.72 -34.02
C ILE A 70 -3.84 2.73 -35.47
N ALA A 71 -4.22 1.74 -36.29
CA ALA A 71 -3.83 1.70 -37.70
C ALA A 71 -4.35 2.90 -38.49
N ARG A 72 -5.59 3.36 -38.24
CA ARG A 72 -6.12 4.58 -38.85
C ARG A 72 -5.31 5.81 -38.46
N ASP A 73 -4.92 5.93 -37.19
CA ASP A 73 -4.12 7.05 -36.72
C ASP A 73 -2.69 7.04 -37.30
N VAL A 74 -2.08 5.85 -37.42
CA VAL A 74 -0.79 5.67 -38.13
C VAL A 74 -0.92 6.11 -39.59
N ASN A 75 -1.93 5.64 -40.31
CA ASN A 75 -2.17 6.00 -41.71
C ASN A 75 -2.42 7.50 -41.89
N ALA A 76 -3.21 8.12 -41.00
CA ALA A 76 -3.47 9.56 -41.04
C ALA A 76 -2.19 10.37 -40.81
N ARG A 77 -1.30 9.89 -39.94
CA ARG A 77 -0.03 10.57 -39.63
C ARG A 77 1.00 10.44 -40.75
N LEU A 78 1.03 9.28 -41.40
CA LEU A 78 1.97 8.95 -42.48
C LEU A 78 1.40 9.26 -43.86
N ALA A 79 0.27 9.97 -43.95
CA ALA A 79 -0.32 10.37 -45.21
C ALA A 79 0.70 11.13 -46.06
N GLY A 80 0.99 10.60 -47.26
CA GLY A 80 2.00 11.15 -48.17
C GLY A 80 3.40 10.51 -48.07
N GLN A 81 3.57 9.49 -47.23
CA GLN A 81 4.76 8.64 -47.20
C GLN A 81 4.41 7.23 -47.68
N ASP A 82 5.30 6.63 -48.47
CA ASP A 82 5.12 5.27 -49.01
C ASP A 82 5.43 4.22 -47.94
N PHE A 83 4.50 4.01 -47.01
CA PHE A 83 4.56 2.90 -46.06
C PHE A 83 3.79 1.70 -46.59
N SER A 84 4.40 0.53 -46.51
CA SER A 84 3.69 -0.71 -46.80
C SER A 84 2.71 -1.04 -45.67
N THR A 85 1.69 -1.85 -45.97
CA THR A 85 0.76 -2.35 -44.95
C THR A 85 1.50 -3.07 -43.81
N ALA A 86 2.61 -3.74 -44.12
CA ALA A 86 3.44 -4.41 -43.13
C ALA A 86 4.11 -3.42 -42.15
N ASP A 87 4.54 -2.24 -42.63
CA ASP A 87 5.13 -1.21 -41.77
C ASP A 87 4.09 -0.61 -40.82
N VAL A 88 2.85 -0.41 -41.31
CA VAL A 88 1.74 0.07 -40.48
C VAL A 88 1.42 -0.94 -39.37
N GLU A 89 1.35 -2.24 -39.70
CA GLU A 89 1.15 -3.29 -38.71
C GLU A 89 2.29 -3.37 -37.70
N ALA A 90 3.54 -3.22 -38.13
CA ALA A 90 4.70 -3.19 -37.24
C ALA A 90 4.63 -2.00 -36.26
N LEU A 91 4.20 -0.82 -36.73
CA LEU A 91 4.02 0.35 -35.87
C LEU A 91 2.86 0.17 -34.88
N VAL A 92 1.74 -0.41 -35.32
CA VAL A 92 0.63 -0.75 -34.43
C VAL A 92 1.11 -1.71 -33.33
N GLN A 93 1.85 -2.75 -33.70
CA GLN A 93 2.43 -3.69 -32.75
C GLN A 93 3.38 -3.00 -31.77
N LEU A 94 4.21 -2.07 -32.25
CA LEU A 94 5.14 -1.32 -31.41
C LEU A 94 4.41 -0.43 -30.39
N VAL A 95 3.38 0.31 -30.84
CA VAL A 95 2.52 1.10 -29.94
C VAL A 95 1.88 0.20 -28.89
N MET A 96 1.39 -0.98 -29.29
CA MET A 96 0.80 -1.91 -28.34
C MET A 96 1.84 -2.43 -27.33
N MET A 97 3.02 -2.84 -27.79
CA MET A 97 4.10 -3.32 -26.90
C MET A 97 4.56 -2.25 -25.91
N GLU A 98 4.71 -1.01 -26.36
CA GLU A 98 5.08 0.11 -25.49
C GLU A 98 3.97 0.42 -24.48
N SER A 99 2.70 0.36 -24.89
CA SER A 99 1.56 0.54 -23.97
C SER A 99 1.54 -0.56 -22.89
N ALA A 100 1.78 -1.82 -23.27
CA ALA A 100 1.89 -2.93 -22.32
C ALA A 100 3.04 -2.73 -21.33
N ARG A 101 4.18 -2.23 -21.80
CA ARG A 101 5.35 -1.92 -20.95
C ARG A 101 5.05 -0.80 -19.96
N GLN A 102 4.34 0.23 -20.39
CA GLN A 102 3.91 1.34 -19.53
C GLN A 102 2.91 0.85 -18.46
N ALA A 103 1.90 0.06 -18.86
CA ALA A 103 0.97 -0.55 -17.91
C ALA A 103 1.67 -1.48 -16.89
N ASP A 104 2.68 -2.25 -17.31
CA ASP A 104 3.50 -3.07 -16.41
C ASP A 104 4.31 -2.22 -15.42
N ALA A 105 4.80 -1.04 -15.85
CA ALA A 105 5.50 -0.11 -14.97
C ALA A 105 4.54 0.48 -13.93
N ASP A 106 3.37 0.96 -14.35
CA ASP A 106 2.35 1.49 -13.44
C ASP A 106 1.90 0.45 -12.40
N LEU A 107 1.75 -0.81 -12.81
CA LEU A 107 1.41 -1.91 -11.91
C LEU A 107 2.51 -2.16 -10.87
N ARG A 108 3.79 -2.04 -11.24
CA ARG A 108 4.89 -2.14 -10.27
C ARG A 108 4.85 -1.00 -9.26
N ASP A 109 4.63 0.22 -9.73
CA ASP A 109 4.55 1.41 -8.88
C ASP A 109 3.36 1.29 -7.90
N MET A 110 2.20 0.83 -8.37
CA MET A 110 1.04 0.55 -7.52
C MET A 110 1.32 -0.54 -6.48
N MET A 111 2.00 -1.63 -6.85
CA MET A 111 2.38 -2.67 -5.89
C MET A 111 3.39 -2.16 -4.85
N GLU A 112 4.34 -1.32 -5.26
CA GLU A 112 5.29 -0.69 -4.34
C GLU A 112 4.57 0.25 -3.37
N GLN A 113 3.66 1.09 -3.88
CA GLN A 113 2.82 1.95 -3.05
C GLN A 113 1.96 1.14 -2.06
N MET A 114 1.40 0.01 -2.50
CA MET A 114 0.62 -0.89 -1.65
C MET A 114 1.48 -1.52 -0.55
N ARG A 115 2.70 -1.96 -0.88
CA ARG A 115 3.67 -2.47 0.11
C ARG A 115 4.03 -1.41 1.13
N ALA A 116 4.34 -0.18 0.69
CA ALA A 116 4.65 0.93 1.58
C ALA A 116 3.46 1.27 2.51
N THR A 117 2.23 1.24 1.98
CA THR A 117 1.01 1.43 2.77
C THR A 117 0.83 0.32 3.81
N ASN A 118 1.05 -0.93 3.42
CA ASN A 118 0.94 -2.08 4.34
C ASN A 118 2.01 -2.04 5.43
N GLN A 119 3.24 -1.62 5.11
CA GLN A 119 4.30 -1.41 6.10
C GLN A 119 3.92 -0.35 7.12
N ARG A 120 3.45 0.83 6.67
CA ARG A 120 2.95 1.88 7.57
C ARG A 120 1.82 1.39 8.47
N LYS A 121 0.88 0.61 7.92
CA LYS A 121 -0.21 -0.02 8.70
C LYS A 121 0.31 -0.97 9.77
N ALA A 122 1.35 -1.75 9.47
CA ALA A 122 1.98 -2.62 10.45
C ALA A 122 2.62 -1.81 11.58
N GLU A 123 3.42 -0.80 11.24
CA GLU A 123 4.07 0.09 12.21
C GLU A 123 3.06 0.76 13.15
N MET A 124 1.93 1.25 12.62
CA MET A 124 0.89 1.84 13.47
C MET A 124 0.20 0.82 14.37
N ARG A 125 0.01 -0.42 13.92
CA ARG A 125 -0.53 -1.48 14.78
C ARG A 125 0.44 -1.81 15.91
N ASP A 126 1.74 -1.84 15.63
CA ASP A 126 2.78 -2.08 16.63
C ASP A 126 2.83 -0.93 17.65
N MET A 127 2.78 0.32 17.17
CA MET A 127 2.70 1.50 18.04
C MET A 127 1.42 1.50 18.90
N ALA A 128 0.27 1.17 18.31
CA ALA A 128 -1.00 1.10 19.04
C ALA A 128 -1.01 -0.03 20.07
N ALA A 129 -0.42 -1.19 19.74
CA ALA A 129 -0.24 -2.29 20.68
C ALA A 129 0.68 -1.90 21.85
N ALA A 130 1.80 -1.23 21.56
CA ALA A 130 2.72 -0.73 22.57
C ALA A 130 2.05 0.27 23.52
N GLN A 131 1.26 1.22 22.99
CA GLN A 131 0.52 2.19 23.80
C GLN A 131 -0.54 1.52 24.70
N ARG A 132 -1.22 0.49 24.21
CA ARG A 132 -2.16 -0.30 25.03
C ARG A 132 -1.43 -1.04 26.15
N GLY A 133 -0.26 -1.62 25.86
CA GLY A 133 0.59 -2.26 26.87
C GLY A 133 1.03 -1.31 27.97
N GLN A 134 1.50 -0.10 27.61
CA GLN A 134 1.89 0.93 28.58
C GLN A 134 0.71 1.42 29.42
N SER A 135 -0.45 1.65 28.80
CA SER A 135 -1.66 2.08 29.53
C SER A 135 -2.14 1.03 30.53
N GLY A 136 -2.04 -0.26 30.17
CA GLY A 136 -2.33 -1.38 31.06
C GLY A 136 -1.37 -1.41 32.25
N ALA A 137 -0.06 -1.37 31.99
CA ALA A 137 0.97 -1.39 33.03
C ALA A 137 0.84 -0.20 34.01
N VAL A 138 0.56 1.01 33.52
CA VAL A 138 0.33 2.20 34.36
C VAL A 138 -0.93 2.03 35.22
N SER A 139 -2.00 1.46 34.66
CA SER A 139 -3.24 1.17 35.40
C SER A 139 -3.01 0.11 36.49
N ASP A 140 -2.25 -0.94 36.17
CA ASP A 140 -1.93 -2.02 37.11
C ASP A 140 -1.04 -1.52 38.24
N GLN A 141 -0.04 -0.69 37.93
CA GLN A 141 0.81 -0.03 38.92
C GLN A 141 -0.01 0.88 39.85
N ALA A 142 -0.88 1.73 39.29
CA ALA A 142 -1.75 2.59 40.09
C ALA A 142 -2.69 1.78 41.01
N ARG A 143 -3.18 0.62 40.54
CA ARG A 143 -4.01 -0.28 41.34
C ARG A 143 -3.22 -0.96 42.46
N ALA A 144 -1.96 -1.36 42.19
CA ALA A 144 -1.07 -1.92 43.20
C ALA A 144 -0.74 -0.90 44.29
N GLU A 145 -0.36 0.33 43.92
CA GLU A 145 -0.07 1.43 44.86
C GLU A 145 -1.29 1.77 45.74
N PHE A 146 -2.50 1.76 45.15
CA PHE A 146 -3.74 1.99 45.91
C PHE A 146 -4.04 0.85 46.88
N ALA A 147 -3.82 -0.41 46.46
CA ALA A 147 -3.99 -1.57 47.32
C ALA A 147 -3.02 -1.54 48.52
N GLU A 148 -1.76 -1.15 48.29
CA GLU A 148 -0.75 -0.99 49.34
C GLU A 148 -1.13 0.13 50.33
N ARG A 149 -1.58 1.29 49.84
CA ARG A 149 -2.05 2.39 50.71
C ARG A 149 -3.26 1.99 51.55
N LYS A 150 -4.16 1.18 51.01
CA LYS A 150 -5.34 0.68 51.74
C LYS A 150 -4.99 -0.36 52.81
N ALA A 151 -3.86 -1.06 52.65
CA ALA A 151 -3.38 -2.07 53.59
C ALA A 151 -2.64 -1.48 54.80
N LEU A 152 -2.30 -0.18 54.77
CA LEU A 152 -1.80 0.50 55.97
C LEU A 152 -2.84 0.39 57.08
N PRO A 153 -2.44 0.01 58.31
CA PRO A 153 -3.36 -0.18 59.42
C PRO A 153 -4.17 1.11 59.57
N ASN A 154 -5.48 0.97 59.41
CA ASN A 154 -6.43 2.05 59.60
C ASN A 154 -6.11 2.63 60.98
N CYS A 155 -5.58 3.85 61.04
CA CYS A 155 -5.38 4.58 62.29
C CYS A 155 -6.78 4.91 62.84
N ALA A 156 -7.50 3.88 63.28
CA ALA A 156 -8.79 3.97 63.94
C ALA A 156 -8.65 4.57 65.33
N GLU A 157 -7.42 4.67 65.84
CA GLU A 157 -7.10 5.54 66.95
C GLU A 157 -6.36 6.76 66.42
N PRO A 158 -6.96 7.96 66.49
CA PRO A 158 -6.22 9.19 66.24
C PRO A 158 -5.06 9.22 67.24
N PRO A 159 -3.78 9.14 66.81
CA PRO A 159 -2.69 9.43 67.72
C PRO A 159 -2.93 10.86 68.19
N CYS A 160 -3.04 11.03 69.51
CA CYS A 160 -3.11 12.34 70.14
C CYS A 160 -2.06 13.22 69.50
N LEU A 161 -2.49 14.20 68.71
CA LEU A 161 -1.58 15.22 68.22
C LEU A 161 -0.86 15.76 69.47
N PRO A 162 0.49 15.67 69.55
CA PRO A 162 1.18 16.35 70.63
C PRO A 162 0.71 17.79 70.53
N GLN A 163 0.10 18.30 71.60
CA GLN A 163 -0.30 19.68 71.68
C GLN A 163 0.96 20.49 71.44
N VAL A 164 1.11 21.01 70.22
CA VAL A 164 2.21 21.90 69.89
C VAL A 164 1.99 23.09 70.82
N PRO A 165 2.94 23.40 71.72
CA PRO A 165 2.76 24.49 72.65
C PRO A 165 2.50 25.75 71.85
N ILE A 166 1.39 26.41 72.15
CA ILE A 166 1.05 27.72 71.59
C ILE A 166 2.08 28.69 72.17
N VAL A 167 3.23 28.81 71.50
CA VAL A 167 4.21 29.84 71.78
C VAL A 167 3.54 31.15 71.34
N LYS A 168 3.03 31.89 72.33
CA LYS A 168 2.62 33.29 72.19
C LYS A 168 3.85 34.13 71.85
N ALA A 169 4.30 34.06 70.60
CA ALA A 169 5.25 35.02 70.08
C ALA A 169 4.52 36.36 69.92
N GLN A 170 4.90 37.34 70.73
CA GLN A 170 4.48 38.73 70.63
C GLN A 170 4.89 39.28 69.26
N VAL A 171 3.91 39.36 68.38
CA VAL A 171 3.61 40.45 67.44
C VAL A 171 4.75 41.45 67.23
N GLY A 172 5.72 41.07 66.39
CA GLY A 172 6.23 41.96 65.36
C GLY A 172 5.50 41.59 64.07
N ILE A 173 4.60 42.45 63.61
CA ILE A 173 3.84 42.25 62.36
C ILE A 173 4.82 42.40 61.18
N VAL A 174 5.64 41.39 60.94
CA VAL A 174 6.16 41.14 59.61
C VAL A 174 5.16 40.19 59.01
N GLN A 175 4.30 40.70 58.11
CA GLN A 175 3.42 39.84 57.32
C GLN A 175 4.30 38.75 56.70
N PRO A 176 4.17 37.47 57.10
CA PRO A 176 4.76 36.43 56.29
C PRO A 176 4.02 36.52 54.97
N GLN A 177 4.72 36.88 53.89
CA GLN A 177 4.29 36.45 52.57
C GLN A 177 4.35 34.92 52.62
N VAL A 178 3.25 34.33 53.09
CA VAL A 178 2.93 32.94 52.81
C VAL A 178 2.77 32.96 51.30
N ALA A 179 3.87 32.68 50.60
CA ALA A 179 3.79 32.23 49.22
C ALA A 179 2.90 31.01 49.32
N ILE A 180 1.60 31.21 49.02
CA ILE A 180 0.69 30.16 48.69
C ILE A 180 1.33 29.55 47.45
N VAL A 181 2.25 28.61 47.68
CA VAL A 181 2.60 27.60 46.69
C VAL A 181 1.31 26.82 46.60
N GLN A 182 0.37 27.35 45.80
CA GLN A 182 -0.69 26.53 45.27
C GLN A 182 0.07 25.31 44.77
N PRO A 183 -0.20 24.10 45.28
CA PRO A 183 0.21 22.94 44.55
C PRO A 183 -0.42 23.20 43.19
N GLN A 184 0.41 23.57 42.22
CA GLN A 184 -0.01 23.59 40.85
C GLN A 184 -0.29 22.11 40.67
N LEU A 185 -1.56 21.72 40.91
CA LEU A 185 -2.18 20.59 40.26
C LEU A 185 -1.87 20.91 38.82
N ALA A 186 -0.71 20.41 38.38
CA ALA A 186 -0.22 20.50 37.04
C ALA A 186 -1.43 20.05 36.28
N THR A 187 -2.07 21.02 35.64
CA THR A 187 -3.37 20.85 35.04
C THR A 187 -3.02 19.93 33.89
N ARG A 188 -3.02 18.63 34.19
CA ARG A 188 -2.83 17.55 33.26
C ARG A 188 -4.05 17.74 32.41
N LYS A 189 -3.91 18.59 31.38
CA LYS A 189 -4.85 18.68 30.29
C LYS A 189 -5.14 17.23 30.00
N PRO A 190 -6.41 16.79 30.13
CA PRO A 190 -6.75 15.43 29.77
C PRO A 190 -6.06 15.23 28.44
N VAL A 191 -5.12 14.27 28.37
CA VAL A 191 -4.53 13.85 27.11
C VAL A 191 -5.75 13.34 26.37
N GLU A 192 -6.37 14.24 25.64
CA GLU A 192 -7.55 14.01 24.86
C GLU A 192 -7.04 13.00 23.87
N ARG A 193 -7.35 11.73 24.19
CA ARG A 193 -7.12 10.60 23.33
C ARG A 193 -7.94 10.94 22.11
N GLN A 194 -7.35 11.67 21.16
CA GLN A 194 -7.89 11.75 19.83
C GLN A 194 -7.93 10.29 19.41
N PRO A 195 -9.13 9.68 19.34
CA PRO A 195 -9.22 8.32 18.86
C PRO A 195 -8.59 8.34 17.46
N PRO A 196 -7.91 7.26 17.06
CA PRO A 196 -7.14 7.23 15.83
C PRO A 196 -8.08 7.25 14.62
N ALA A 197 -8.70 8.40 14.33
CA ALA A 197 -9.56 8.64 13.19
C ALA A 197 -8.82 8.37 11.88
N ASP A 198 -7.48 8.49 11.90
CA ASP A 198 -6.61 8.16 10.77
C ASP A 198 -6.59 6.66 10.42
N VAL A 199 -6.92 5.74 11.34
CA VAL A 199 -6.86 4.29 11.06
C VAL A 199 -8.02 3.86 10.15
N ASP A 200 -9.20 4.44 10.35
CA ASP A 200 -10.38 4.14 9.53
C ASP A 200 -10.22 4.71 8.11
N SER A 201 -9.73 5.95 7.97
CA SER A 201 -9.44 6.55 6.65
C SER A 201 -8.39 5.76 5.86
N GLN A 202 -7.44 5.13 6.54
CA GLN A 202 -6.47 4.27 5.87
C GLN A 202 -7.04 2.92 5.45
N SER A 203 -8.08 2.42 6.11
CA SER A 203 -8.78 1.22 5.69
C SER A 203 -9.44 1.43 4.32
N GLU A 204 -10.15 2.54 4.15
CA GLU A 204 -10.82 2.92 2.89
C GLU A 204 -9.81 3.10 1.74
N GLN A 205 -8.65 3.70 2.00
CA GLN A 205 -7.57 3.81 1.00
C GLN A 205 -7.07 2.44 0.54
N GLY A 206 -7.02 1.45 1.43
CA GLY A 206 -6.60 0.09 1.09
C GLY A 206 -7.58 -0.63 0.16
N GLU A 207 -8.89 -0.44 0.41
CA GLU A 207 -9.94 -1.02 -0.43
C GLU A 207 -9.92 -0.43 -1.85
N MET A 208 -9.81 0.90 -1.96
CA MET A 208 -9.67 1.56 -3.27
C MET A 208 -8.40 1.12 -4.02
N ALA A 209 -7.27 0.97 -3.32
CA ALA A 209 -6.03 0.50 -3.94
C ALA A 209 -6.15 -0.95 -4.45
N SER A 210 -6.82 -1.82 -3.70
CA SER A 210 -7.10 -3.20 -4.15
C SER A 210 -7.98 -3.23 -5.38
N MET A 211 -9.05 -2.42 -5.39
CA MET A 211 -9.96 -2.32 -6.54
C MET A 211 -9.23 -1.80 -7.79
N ARG A 212 -8.39 -0.76 -7.63
CA ARG A 212 -7.55 -0.23 -8.72
C ARG A 212 -6.56 -1.27 -9.23
N LEU A 213 -5.91 -2.03 -8.34
CA LEU A 213 -5.00 -3.09 -8.75
C LEU A 213 -5.73 -4.16 -9.57
N GLN A 214 -6.91 -4.58 -9.14
CA GLN A 214 -7.73 -5.57 -9.86
C GLN A 214 -8.11 -5.07 -11.26
N MET A 215 -8.59 -3.82 -11.38
CA MET A 215 -8.91 -3.23 -12.68
C MET A 215 -7.70 -3.17 -13.61
N ASN A 216 -6.51 -2.84 -13.09
CA ASN A 216 -5.28 -2.82 -13.90
C ASN A 216 -4.83 -4.22 -14.32
N LEU A 217 -5.01 -5.23 -13.47
CA LEU A 217 -4.75 -6.62 -13.82
C LEU A 217 -5.69 -7.11 -14.93
N ASP A 218 -6.98 -6.79 -14.86
CA ASP A 218 -7.96 -7.16 -15.87
C ASP A 218 -7.66 -6.47 -17.22
N ARG A 219 -7.31 -5.17 -17.18
CA ARG A 219 -6.86 -4.43 -18.37
C ARG A 219 -5.63 -5.06 -18.99
N ARG A 220 -4.64 -5.41 -18.17
CA ARG A 220 -3.43 -6.11 -18.62
C ARG A 220 -3.75 -7.46 -19.26
N ALA A 221 -4.65 -8.24 -18.69
CA ALA A 221 -5.05 -9.53 -19.25
C ALA A 221 -5.67 -9.37 -20.64
N LYS A 222 -6.59 -8.41 -20.81
CA LYS A 222 -7.19 -8.08 -22.11
C LYS A 222 -6.15 -7.59 -23.11
N PHE A 223 -5.18 -6.80 -22.67
CA PHE A 223 -4.10 -6.31 -23.52
C PHE A 223 -3.24 -7.48 -24.07
N ILE A 224 -2.95 -8.46 -23.23
CA ILE A 224 -2.22 -9.67 -23.64
C ILE A 224 -3.07 -10.51 -24.61
N GLU A 225 -4.38 -10.58 -24.39
CA GLU A 225 -5.30 -11.27 -25.28
C GLU A 225 -5.36 -10.62 -26.68
N THR A 226 -5.47 -9.29 -26.76
CA THR A 226 -5.47 -8.58 -28.05
C THR A 226 -4.14 -8.74 -28.79
N LEU A 227 -3.01 -8.66 -28.08
CA LEU A 227 -1.68 -8.97 -28.64
C LEU A 227 -1.60 -10.41 -29.18
N SER A 228 -2.12 -11.38 -28.43
CA SER A 228 -2.14 -12.79 -28.86
C SER A 228 -2.98 -12.98 -30.12
N ASN A 229 -4.16 -12.33 -30.18
CA ASN A 229 -5.03 -12.37 -31.36
C ASN A 229 -4.37 -11.71 -32.58
N LEU A 230 -3.63 -10.61 -32.38
CA LEU A 230 -2.88 -9.95 -33.44
C LEU A 230 -1.74 -10.83 -33.96
N MET A 231 -0.92 -11.39 -33.06
CA MET A 231 0.18 -12.29 -33.44
C MET A 231 -0.33 -13.53 -34.18
N LYS A 232 -1.48 -14.06 -33.75
CA LYS A 232 -2.14 -15.17 -34.45
C LYS A 232 -2.54 -14.78 -35.88
N LYS A 233 -3.19 -13.62 -36.07
CA LYS A 233 -3.57 -13.11 -37.39
C LYS A 233 -2.35 -12.90 -38.31
N GLN A 234 -1.26 -12.38 -37.78
CA GLN A 234 0.01 -12.23 -38.52
C GLN A 234 0.55 -13.61 -38.97
N SER A 235 0.56 -14.59 -38.07
CA SER A 235 0.98 -15.96 -38.37
C SER A 235 0.10 -16.62 -39.44
N ASP A 236 -1.22 -16.48 -39.35
CA ASP A 236 -2.18 -17.05 -40.30
C ASP A 236 -2.04 -16.41 -41.69
N THR A 237 -1.80 -15.09 -41.74
CA THR A 237 -1.57 -14.34 -42.99
C THR A 237 -0.27 -14.77 -43.65
N ALA A 238 0.81 -14.88 -42.88
CA ALA A 238 2.10 -15.37 -43.39
C ALA A 238 1.98 -16.79 -43.94
N SER A 239 1.29 -17.69 -43.21
CA SER A 239 1.03 -19.06 -43.66
C SER A 239 0.27 -19.08 -44.99
N THR A 240 -0.79 -18.28 -45.11
CA THR A 240 -1.59 -18.17 -46.34
C THR A 240 -0.76 -17.70 -47.54
N ILE A 241 0.08 -16.69 -47.35
CA ILE A 241 1.00 -16.19 -48.39
C ILE A 241 1.96 -17.30 -48.83
N THR A 242 2.60 -18.00 -47.87
CA THR A 242 3.53 -19.09 -48.20
C THR A 242 2.84 -20.27 -48.88
N SER A 243 1.56 -20.53 -48.59
CA SER A 243 0.78 -21.58 -49.23
C SER A 243 0.44 -21.25 -50.69
N ASN A 244 0.23 -19.97 -51.02
CA ASN A 244 -0.03 -19.53 -52.40
C ASN A 244 1.23 -19.48 -53.27
N LEU A 245 2.43 -19.51 -52.67
CA LEU A 245 3.71 -19.51 -53.37
C LEU A 245 4.23 -20.92 -53.71
N LYS A 246 3.54 -21.97 -53.26
CA LYS A 246 3.84 -23.37 -53.59
C LYS A 246 2.99 -23.84 -54.77
#